data_AF-K2RGD2-F1
#
_entry.id   AF-K2RGD2-F1
#
_cell.length_a   1.000
_cell.length_b   1.000
_cell.length_c   1.000
_cell.angle_alpha   90.00
_cell.angle_beta   90.00
_cell.angle_gamma   90.00
#
_symmetry.space_group_name_H-M   'P 1'
#
loop_
_entity.id
_entity.type
_entity.pdbx_description
1 polymer ?
#
loop_
_entity_poly.entity_id
_entity_poly.type
_entity_poly.pdbx_seq_one_letter_code
_entity_poly.pdbx_strand_id
1 'polypeptide(L)' 'MAALLTRKLGKHGPEVTGLGLGLMGLSAFYGPAKPDSERLALLDKAYELGARNWDT' A
#
# COMPACT_ATOMS: atom_id res chain seq x y z
N MET A 1 5.86 8.90 -14.28
CA MET A 1 5.44 9.42 -12.96
C MET A 1 6.69 9.76 -12.17
N ALA A 2 6.65 10.81 -11.34
CA ALA A 2 7.74 11.09 -10.41
C ALA A 2 7.83 9.97 -9.36
N ALA A 3 9.05 9.59 -8.96
CA ALA A 3 9.26 8.61 -7.91
C ALA A 3 8.72 9.14 -6.56
N LEU A 4 8.07 8.29 -5.77
CA LEU A 4 7.62 8.64 -4.43
C LEU A 4 8.83 8.88 -3.52
N LEU A 5 8.73 9.86 -2.62
CA LEU A 5 9.76 10.12 -1.62
C LEU A 5 9.98 8.90 -0.72
N THR A 6 11.23 8.47 -0.57
CA THR A 6 11.60 7.38 0.34
C THR A 6 12.17 7.91 1.65
N ARG A 7 12.14 7.06 2.68
CA ARG A 7 12.75 7.27 3.98
C ARG A 7 13.38 5.97 4.46
N LYS A 8 14.48 6.08 5.20
CA LYS A 8 15.09 4.94 5.88
C LYS A 8 14.23 4.48 7.06
N LEU A 9 13.86 3.21 7.07
CA LEU A 9 13.14 2.60 8.18
C LEU A 9 14.11 2.19 9.31
N GLY A 10 14.36 3.09 10.26
CA GLY A 10 15.27 2.85 11.38
C GLY A 10 16.76 2.99 11.02
N LYS A 11 17.65 2.85 12.02
CA LYS A 11 19.09 3.15 11.88
C LYS A 11 19.79 2.31 10.80
N HIS A 12 19.38 1.06 10.63
CA HIS A 12 20.00 0.09 9.70
C HIS A 12 18.99 -0.57 8.75
N GLY A 13 17.76 -0.07 8.66
CA GLY A 13 16.75 -0.69 7.79
C GLY A 13 16.74 -0.16 6.36
N PRO A 14 15.81 -0.67 5.55
CA PRO A 14 15.70 -0.35 4.13
C PRO A 14 15.15 1.06 3.87
N GLU A 15 15.33 1.55 2.65
CA GLU A 15 14.56 2.68 2.11
C GLU A 15 13.15 2.21 1.75
N VAL A 16 12.13 2.85 2.32
CA VAL A 16 10.72 2.57 2.06
C VAL A 16 10.01 3.83 1.58
N THR A 17 8.87 3.71 0.90
CA THR A 17 8.05 4.89 0.61
C THR A 17 7.64 5.57 1.91
N GLY A 18 7.81 6.88 1.99
CA GLY A 18 7.56 7.65 3.22
C GLY A 18 6.10 7.60 3.67
N LEU A 19 5.17 7.38 2.74
CA LEU A 19 3.77 7.06 3.04
C LEU A 19 3.58 5.54 3.12
N GLY A 20 2.89 5.10 4.16
CA GLY A 20 2.42 3.73 4.33
C GLY A 20 0.98 3.57 3.84
N LEU A 21 0.66 2.43 3.23
CA LEU A 21 -0.69 2.05 2.81
C LEU A 21 -1.24 0.99 3.76
N GLY A 22 -2.20 1.36 4.60
CA GLY A 22 -2.90 0.43 5.49
C GLY A 22 -4.01 -0.34 4.76
N LEU A 23 -4.04 -1.67 4.93
CA LEU A 23 -4.95 -2.57 4.22
C LEU A 23 -5.99 -3.27 5.12
N MET A 24 -5.96 -3.01 6.43
CA MET A 24 -6.85 -3.64 7.43
C MET A 24 -8.35 -3.52 7.08
N GLY A 25 -8.75 -2.45 6.39
CA GLY A 25 -10.14 -2.20 5.98
C GLY A 25 -10.56 -2.80 4.65
N LEU A 26 -9.63 -3.36 3.86
CA LEU A 26 -9.89 -3.76 2.49
C LEU A 26 -10.99 -4.84 2.39
N SER A 27 -11.07 -5.75 3.37
CA SER A 27 -12.03 -6.85 3.38
C SER A 27 -12.90 -6.96 4.63
N ALA A 28 -12.84 -5.98 5.56
CA ALA A 28 -13.41 -6.15 6.90
C ALA A 28 -14.42 -5.08 7.36
N PHE A 29 -14.21 -3.79 7.07
CA PHE A 29 -14.88 -2.71 7.83
C PHE A 29 -15.83 -1.80 7.04
N TYR A 30 -15.87 -1.90 5.70
CA TYR A 30 -16.62 -0.95 4.85
C TYR A 30 -17.80 -1.58 4.11
N GLY A 31 -18.54 -2.46 4.80
CA GLY A 31 -19.66 -3.22 4.24
C GLY A 31 -19.22 -4.60 3.73
N PRO A 32 -20.10 -5.31 2.98
CA PRO A 32 -19.75 -6.59 2.39
C PRO A 32 -18.48 -6.49 1.55
N ALA A 33 -17.57 -7.46 1.71
CA ALA A 33 -16.35 -7.49 0.92
C ALA A 33 -16.72 -7.52 -0.56
N LYS A 34 -16.21 -6.52 -1.31
CA LYS A 34 -16.30 -6.49 -2.77
C LYS A 34 -15.60 -7.70 -3.38
N PRO A 35 -15.85 -8.09 -4.64
CA PRO A 35 -15.13 -9.19 -5.28
C PRO A 35 -13.61 -9.02 -5.22
N ASP A 36 -12.89 -10.14 -5.11
CA ASP A 36 -11.42 -10.14 -4.99
C ASP A 36 -10.74 -9.36 -6.12
N SER A 37 -11.22 -9.51 -7.36
CA SER A 37 -10.68 -8.79 -8.52
C SER A 37 -10.67 -7.27 -8.34
N GLU A 38 -11.70 -6.70 -7.70
CA GLU A 38 -11.77 -5.26 -7.46
C GLU A 38 -10.83 -4.83 -6.33
N ARG A 39 -10.73 -5.64 -5.27
CA ARG A 39 -9.80 -5.37 -4.16
C ARG A 39 -8.34 -5.50 -4.58
N LEU A 40 -8.04 -6.47 -5.43
CA LEU A 40 -6.69 -6.69 -5.98
C LEU A 40 -6.31 -5.61 -6.99
N ALA A 41 -7.25 -5.12 -7.80
CA ALA A 41 -6.99 -4.00 -8.72
C ALA A 41 -6.56 -2.71 -7.98
N LEU A 42 -7.01 -2.50 -6.74
CA LEU A 42 -6.51 -1.42 -5.88
C LEU A 42 -5.03 -1.60 -5.55
N LEU A 43 -4.60 -2.83 -5.23
CA LEU A 43 -3.20 -3.15 -4.93
C LEU A 43 -2.33 -2.98 -6.18
N ASP A 44 -2.80 -3.44 -7.34
CA ASP A 44 -2.13 -3.22 -8.62
C ASP A 44 -1.94 -1.73 -8.87
N LYS A 45 -2.99 -0.93 -8.62
CA LYS A 45 -2.89 0.52 -8.81
C LYS A 45 -1.93 1.16 -7.83
N ALA A 46 -1.96 0.80 -6.55
CA ALA A 46 -1.00 1.28 -5.56
C ALA A 46 0.44 0.93 -5.98
N TYR A 47 0.65 -0.26 -6.53
CA TYR A 47 1.93 -0.69 -7.04
C TYR A 47 2.38 0.14 -8.24
N GLU A 48 1.52 0.38 -9.23
CA GLU A 48 1.80 1.26 -10.37
C GLU A 48 2.17 2.68 -9.93
N LEU A 49 1.50 3.20 -8.90
CA LEU A 49 1.76 4.52 -8.34
C LEU A 49 3.07 4.61 -7.53
N GLY A 50 3.77 3.48 -7.36
CA GLY A 50 5.05 3.41 -6.65
C GLY A 50 4.93 3.19 -5.14
N ALA A 51 3.74 2.97 -4.58
CA ALA A 51 3.59 2.67 -3.15
C ALA A 51 4.16 1.28 -2.85
N ARG A 52 5.13 1.20 -1.93
CA ARG A 52 5.83 -0.07 -1.58
C ARG A 52 5.86 -0.38 -0.09
N ASN A 53 5.42 0.55 0.76
CA ASN A 53 5.32 0.36 2.20
C ASN A 53 3.86 0.04 2.57
N TRP A 54 3.52 -1.24 2.71
CA TRP A 54 2.16 -1.70 2.97
C TRP A 54 2.06 -2.30 4.38
N ASP A 55 0.97 -2.01 5.06
CA ASP A 55 0.67 -2.46 6.42
C ASP A 55 -0.64 -3.27 6.41
N THR A 56 -0.61 -4.49 6.95
CA THR A 56 -1.75 -5.42 6.98
C THR A 56 -1.65 -6.39 8.14
#